data_AF-A0AAZ3QGW3-F1
#
_entry.id   AF-A0AAZ3QGW3-F1
#
_cell.length_a   1.000
_cell.length_b   1.000
_cell.length_c   1.000
_cell.angle_alpha   90.00
_cell.angle_beta   90.00
_cell.angle_gamma   90.00
#
_symmetry.space_group_name_H-M   'P 1'
#
loop_
_entity.id
_entity.type
_entity.pdbx_description
1 polymer ?
#
loop_
_entity_poly.entity_id
_entity_poly.type
_entity_poly.pdbx_seq_one_letter_code
_entity_poly.pdbx_strand_id
1 'polypeptide(L)'
;MSKSFGRSFRVFKSQGNMAIKVFCSWDFKVSKKMSVRMQSENITTQLKVRDRIMPLQHSCYFVTLSLLDNTVLCLMFFLHCDQRRHEDAEGEVSVVHEARLLALPGVVSCGNLLLPGLFNLVTLTLRHLILYILFLYRNLLLKVSILGVLCYHWLGKIAAEPEQHGLQCWESFVGQELYRFLLVDFIFTVLYTVFGEFLWKRFSQGVLRRRRKPVFDIARNVLELIYGQTLTWLGLLFTPLLPAVQILKLLLLFHMKKSSLLVNCQASRKLWRASQMSTLFISLLCFPSFLGPSCLLCCYPSSGCGPFRNLPFMFHSAKQWAQELKSTNHKLAWLNWVHRCLVENPLFLFLLAGVFL
;
A
#
# COMPACT_ATOMS: atom_id res chain seq x y z
N MET A 1 -14.75 -34.40 -1.21
CA MET A 1 -15.25 -33.81 0.05
C MET A 1 -15.12 -32.27 0.18
N SER A 2 -14.51 -31.53 -0.77
CA SER A 2 -14.34 -30.06 -0.65
C SER A 2 -15.48 -29.20 -1.26
N LYS A 3 -16.39 -29.77 -2.06
CA LYS A 3 -17.48 -29.00 -2.72
C LYS A 3 -18.71 -28.75 -1.83
N SER A 4 -18.90 -29.51 -0.75
CA SER A 4 -20.09 -29.40 0.11
C SER A 4 -20.01 -28.25 1.12
N PHE A 5 -18.81 -27.96 1.66
CA PHE A 5 -18.63 -26.88 2.63
C PHE A 5 -18.85 -25.47 2.07
N GLY A 6 -18.64 -25.26 0.76
CA GLY A 6 -18.80 -23.96 0.11
C GLY A 6 -20.25 -23.52 -0.15
N ARG A 7 -21.22 -24.45 -0.10
CA ARG A 7 -22.65 -24.11 -0.34
C ARG A 7 -23.35 -23.63 0.93
N SER A 8 -23.00 -24.13 2.11
CA SER A 8 -23.66 -23.72 3.37
C SER A 8 -23.33 -22.27 3.77
N PHE A 9 -22.13 -21.77 3.43
CA PHE A 9 -21.74 -20.39 3.74
C PHE A 9 -22.40 -19.31 2.85
N ARG A 10 -23.05 -19.68 1.74
CA ARG A 10 -23.72 -18.72 0.84
C ARG A 10 -25.10 -18.27 1.32
N VAL A 11 -25.68 -18.91 2.31
CA VAL A 11 -27.02 -18.56 2.85
C VAL A 11 -27.03 -17.20 3.56
N PHE A 12 -25.85 -16.64 3.90
CA PHE A 12 -25.74 -15.37 4.62
C PHE A 12 -25.83 -14.09 3.76
N LYS A 13 -26.22 -14.20 2.48
CA LYS A 13 -26.40 -13.05 1.59
C LYS A 13 -27.86 -12.56 1.51
N SER A 14 -28.64 -12.72 2.58
CA SER A 14 -29.94 -12.04 2.72
C SER A 14 -29.70 -10.58 3.13
N GLN A 15 -29.70 -9.69 2.14
CA GLN A 15 -30.01 -8.28 2.35
C GLN A 15 -31.53 -8.20 2.51
N GLY A 16 -32.06 -8.15 3.73
CA GLY A 16 -33.50 -7.95 3.90
C GLY A 16 -34.02 -8.12 5.33
N ASN A 17 -33.87 -9.29 5.94
CA ASN A 17 -34.61 -9.59 7.17
C ASN A 17 -33.71 -9.95 8.37
N MET A 18 -33.65 -9.04 9.35
CA MET A 18 -32.98 -9.22 10.64
C MET A 18 -33.49 -10.47 11.35
N ALA A 19 -34.80 -10.73 11.30
CA ALA A 19 -35.43 -11.91 11.91
C ALA A 19 -34.85 -13.22 11.37
N ILE A 20 -34.74 -13.38 10.04
CA ILE A 20 -34.15 -14.58 9.42
C ILE A 20 -32.69 -14.74 9.84
N LYS A 21 -31.94 -13.63 9.98
CA LYS A 21 -30.54 -13.70 10.42
C LYS A 21 -30.40 -13.99 11.91
N VAL A 22 -31.35 -13.64 12.77
CA VAL A 22 -31.29 -14.00 14.20
C VAL A 22 -31.77 -15.43 14.42
N PHE A 23 -32.90 -15.79 13.82
CA PHE A 23 -33.57 -17.05 14.07
C PHE A 23 -33.06 -18.21 13.19
N CYS A 24 -32.54 -17.94 11.99
CA CYS A 24 -32.10 -18.99 11.05
C CYS A 24 -30.57 -19.06 10.87
N SER A 25 -29.79 -18.18 11.50
CA SER A 25 -28.31 -18.24 11.43
C SER A 25 -27.66 -19.17 12.45
N TRP A 26 -28.45 -19.63 13.42
CA TRP A 26 -27.97 -20.46 14.49
C TRP A 26 -27.82 -21.89 14.01
N ASP A 27 -26.60 -22.43 14.10
CA ASP A 27 -26.35 -23.83 13.79
C ASP A 27 -26.44 -24.65 15.07
N PHE A 28 -27.58 -25.32 15.26
CA PHE A 28 -27.86 -26.15 16.43
C PHE A 28 -26.93 -27.36 16.56
N LYS A 29 -26.11 -27.67 15.54
CA LYS A 29 -25.13 -28.76 15.59
C LYS A 29 -23.81 -28.36 16.25
N VAL A 30 -23.60 -27.08 16.57
CA VAL A 30 -22.37 -26.60 17.22
C VAL A 30 -22.46 -26.81 18.75
N SER A 31 -21.82 -27.88 19.25
CA SER A 31 -21.82 -28.20 20.69
C SER A 31 -20.66 -27.60 21.49
N LYS A 32 -19.56 -27.23 20.82
CA LYS A 32 -18.36 -26.70 21.50
C LYS A 32 -18.62 -25.30 22.07
N LYS A 33 -18.51 -25.15 23.40
CA LYS A 33 -18.75 -23.90 24.15
C LYS A 33 -18.02 -22.67 23.59
N MET A 34 -16.78 -22.85 23.12
CA MET A 34 -15.99 -21.75 22.53
C MET A 34 -16.52 -21.33 21.15
N SER A 35 -16.92 -22.29 20.32
CA SER A 35 -17.51 -22.04 19.00
C SER A 35 -18.88 -21.36 19.12
N VAL A 36 -19.71 -21.82 20.07
CA VAL A 36 -21.01 -21.19 20.39
C VAL A 36 -20.84 -19.73 20.82
N ARG A 37 -19.89 -19.47 21.72
CA ARG A 37 -19.57 -18.11 22.17
C ARG A 37 -19.12 -17.22 21.01
N MET A 38 -18.23 -17.72 20.15
CA MET A 38 -17.76 -16.97 18.97
C MET A 38 -18.90 -16.67 17.98
N GLN A 39 -19.82 -17.61 17.75
CA GLN A 39 -20.97 -17.41 16.85
C GLN A 39 -21.97 -16.39 17.42
N SER A 40 -22.26 -16.44 18.73
CA SER A 40 -23.09 -15.45 19.42
C SER A 40 -22.49 -14.04 19.37
N GLU A 41 -21.19 -13.91 19.66
CA GLU A 41 -20.48 -12.64 19.56
C GLU A 41 -20.48 -12.11 18.11
N ASN A 42 -20.33 -12.98 17.12
CA ASN A 42 -20.41 -12.61 15.70
C ASN A 42 -21.81 -12.12 15.27
N ILE A 43 -22.89 -12.82 15.65
CA ILE A 43 -24.26 -12.40 15.32
C ILE A 43 -24.57 -11.06 16.02
N THR A 44 -24.19 -10.92 17.29
CA THR A 44 -24.42 -9.70 18.07
C THR A 44 -23.65 -8.51 17.48
N THR A 45 -22.40 -8.71 17.05
CA THR A 45 -21.63 -7.66 16.37
C THR A 45 -22.29 -7.27 15.05
N GLN A 46 -22.69 -8.22 14.20
CA GLN A 46 -23.40 -7.98 12.94
C GLN A 46 -24.70 -7.18 13.11
N LEU A 47 -25.50 -7.49 14.13
CA LEU A 47 -26.74 -6.75 14.43
C LEU A 47 -26.43 -5.32 14.86
N LYS A 48 -25.48 -5.13 15.78
CA LYS A 48 -25.03 -3.79 16.22
C LYS A 48 -24.47 -2.95 15.06
N VAL A 49 -23.89 -3.56 14.03
CA VAL A 49 -23.45 -2.85 12.82
C VAL A 49 -24.63 -2.27 12.06
N ARG A 50 -25.67 -3.08 11.83
CA ARG A 50 -26.81 -2.74 10.98
C ARG A 50 -27.74 -1.72 11.64
N ASP A 51 -27.95 -1.85 12.95
CA ASP A 51 -28.81 -0.96 13.74
C ASP A 51 -28.22 0.44 13.94
N ARG A 52 -26.88 0.56 13.87
CA ARG A 52 -26.16 1.84 13.93
C ARG A 52 -25.84 2.43 12.56
N ILE A 53 -26.48 1.96 11.48
CA ILE A 53 -26.45 2.64 10.18
C ILE A 53 -27.38 3.83 10.25
N MET A 54 -26.91 4.89 10.91
CA MET A 54 -27.47 6.23 10.76
C MET A 54 -27.00 6.78 9.40
N PRO A 55 -27.82 7.57 8.67
CA PRO A 55 -27.39 8.17 7.42
C PRO A 55 -26.11 8.98 7.66
N LEU A 56 -25.14 8.78 6.78
CA LEU A 56 -23.87 9.50 6.76
C LEU A 56 -24.18 11.00 6.77
N GLN A 57 -23.86 11.71 7.85
CA GLN A 57 -24.00 13.17 7.87
C GLN A 57 -23.07 13.75 6.80
N HIS A 58 -23.63 14.40 5.77
CA HIS A 58 -22.93 15.03 4.65
C HIS A 58 -21.69 15.83 5.10
N SER A 59 -21.78 16.49 6.26
CA SER A 59 -20.69 17.24 6.88
C SER A 59 -19.41 16.42 7.11
N CYS A 60 -19.52 15.15 7.54
CA CYS A 60 -18.34 14.32 7.79
C CYS A 60 -17.63 13.92 6.49
N TYR A 61 -18.39 13.65 5.43
CA TYR A 61 -17.86 13.37 4.09
C TYR A 61 -17.11 14.59 3.52
N PHE A 62 -17.68 15.79 3.62
CA PHE A 62 -17.03 17.02 3.17
C PHE A 62 -15.72 17.32 3.93
N VAL A 63 -15.71 17.16 5.26
CA VAL A 63 -14.48 17.31 6.05
C VAL A 63 -13.42 16.29 5.62
N THR A 64 -13.82 15.05 5.28
CA THR A 64 -12.85 14.04 4.82
C THR A 64 -12.28 14.30 3.43
N LEU A 65 -13.08 14.82 2.49
CA LEU A 65 -12.59 15.21 1.17
C LEU A 65 -11.67 16.42 1.28
N SER A 66 -12.08 17.45 2.03
CA SER A 66 -11.27 18.64 2.25
C SER A 66 -9.90 18.30 2.85
N LEU A 67 -9.82 17.35 3.79
CA LEU A 67 -8.55 16.91 4.34
C LEU A 67 -7.66 16.19 3.32
N LEU A 68 -8.22 15.36 2.44
CA LEU A 68 -7.45 14.72 1.37
C LEU A 68 -6.90 15.77 0.39
N ASP A 69 -7.74 16.70 -0.05
CA ASP A 69 -7.35 17.77 -0.98
C ASP A 69 -6.24 18.65 -0.39
N ASN A 70 -6.36 19.02 0.89
CA ASN A 70 -5.33 19.79 1.59
C ASN A 70 -4.01 19.01 1.74
N THR A 71 -4.05 17.70 2.01
CA THR A 71 -2.80 16.91 2.09
C THR A 71 -2.10 16.81 0.75
N VAL A 72 -2.85 16.64 -0.35
CA VAL A 72 -2.31 16.59 -1.71
C VAL A 72 -1.71 17.94 -2.09
N LEU A 73 -2.43 19.03 -1.82
CA LEU A 73 -1.97 20.39 -2.09
C LEU A 73 -0.68 20.71 -1.32
N CYS A 74 -0.63 20.38 -0.02
CA CYS A 74 0.58 20.53 0.78
C CYS A 74 1.75 19.74 0.18
N LEU A 75 1.54 18.47 -0.20
CA LEU A 75 2.61 17.65 -0.75
C LEU A 75 3.15 18.21 -2.07
N MET A 76 2.26 18.67 -2.95
CA MET A 76 2.63 19.34 -4.20
C MET A 76 3.40 20.64 -3.96
N PHE A 77 2.97 21.43 -2.98
CA PHE A 77 3.68 22.65 -2.59
C PHE A 77 5.07 22.35 -2.03
N PHE A 78 5.20 21.35 -1.16
CA PHE A 78 6.48 20.90 -0.65
C PHE A 78 7.43 20.44 -1.75
N LEU A 79 6.94 19.63 -2.70
CA LEU A 79 7.72 19.18 -3.86
C LEU A 79 8.17 20.36 -4.74
N HIS A 80 7.29 21.35 -4.94
CA HIS A 80 7.64 22.55 -5.69
C HIS A 80 8.71 23.39 -4.99
N CYS A 81 8.61 23.56 -3.66
CA CYS A 81 9.62 24.26 -2.87
C CYS A 81 10.95 23.50 -2.81
N ASP A 82 10.91 22.18 -2.69
CA ASP A 82 12.09 21.31 -2.67
C ASP A 82 12.86 21.41 -3.99
N GLN A 83 12.14 21.32 -5.11
CA GLN A 83 12.72 21.47 -6.44
C GLN A 83 13.33 22.86 -6.65
N ARG A 84 12.61 23.93 -6.31
CA ARG A 84 13.12 25.30 -6.47
C ARG A 84 14.40 25.54 -5.68
N ARG A 85 14.50 24.94 -4.48
CA ARG A 85 15.71 25.00 -3.66
C ARG A 85 16.86 24.15 -4.19
N HIS A 86 16.59 23.14 -5.01
CA HIS A 86 17.62 22.34 -5.66
C HIS A 86 18.31 23.11 -6.79
N GLU A 87 17.57 23.95 -7.50
CA GLU A 87 18.09 24.85 -8.55
C GLU A 87 18.98 25.96 -7.95
N ASP A 88 18.66 26.46 -6.76
CA ASP A 88 19.42 27.54 -6.10
C ASP A 88 20.73 27.08 -5.38
N ALA A 89 21.01 25.77 -5.31
CA ALA A 89 21.97 25.20 -4.36
C ALA A 89 23.37 24.86 -4.91
N GLU A 90 23.77 25.37 -6.07
CA GLU A 90 25.07 25.06 -6.72
C GLU A 90 26.35 25.46 -5.94
N GLY A 91 26.26 25.83 -4.65
CA GLY A 91 27.42 26.20 -3.82
C GLY A 91 27.33 25.84 -2.32
N GLU A 92 26.46 24.91 -1.91
CA GLU A 92 26.19 24.65 -0.48
C GLU A 92 27.02 23.50 0.15
N VAL A 93 27.25 23.58 1.47
CA VAL A 93 28.07 22.64 2.26
C VAL A 93 27.48 21.22 2.27
N SER A 94 28.34 20.19 2.16
CA SER A 94 27.95 18.77 1.97
C SER A 94 26.91 18.22 2.94
N VAL A 95 26.98 18.57 4.23
CA VAL A 95 26.03 18.08 5.26
C VAL A 95 24.62 18.63 5.04
N VAL A 96 24.51 19.89 4.60
CA VAL A 96 23.22 20.54 4.33
C VAL A 96 22.59 19.94 3.08
N HIS A 97 23.41 19.64 2.07
CA HIS A 97 22.97 18.98 0.85
C HIS A 97 22.40 17.57 1.11
N GLU A 98 23.08 16.74 1.90
CA GLU A 98 22.59 15.40 2.27
C GLU A 98 21.29 15.48 3.10
N ALA A 99 21.21 16.41 4.06
CA ALA A 99 19.99 16.60 4.85
C ALA A 99 18.78 17.00 3.99
N ARG A 100 19.00 17.78 2.92
CA ARG A 100 17.95 18.16 1.95
C ARG A 100 17.45 16.96 1.16
N LEU A 101 18.35 16.12 0.64
CA LEU A 101 17.99 14.89 -0.09
C LEU A 101 17.15 13.93 0.77
N LEU A 102 17.34 13.92 2.09
CA LEU A 102 16.54 13.11 3.01
C LEU A 102 15.26 13.79 3.49
N ALA A 103 15.08 15.10 3.27
CA ALA A 103 13.95 15.86 3.78
C ALA A 103 12.63 15.40 3.17
N LEU A 104 12.57 15.24 1.85
CA LEU A 104 11.37 14.79 1.15
C LEU A 104 10.95 13.36 1.58
N PRO A 105 11.84 12.34 1.53
CA PRO A 105 11.58 11.03 2.14
C PRO A 105 11.10 11.11 3.59
N GLY A 106 11.76 11.94 4.40
CA GLY A 106 11.47 12.09 5.82
C GLY A 106 10.06 12.64 6.08
N VAL A 107 9.67 13.72 5.41
CA VAL A 107 8.35 14.35 5.56
C VAL A 107 7.25 13.39 5.12
N VAL A 108 7.43 12.73 3.97
CA VAL A 108 6.44 11.80 3.44
C VAL A 108 6.30 10.56 4.33
N SER A 109 7.40 9.95 4.77
CA SER A 109 7.37 8.80 5.67
C SER A 109 6.79 9.16 7.05
N CYS A 110 7.15 10.32 7.60
CA CYS A 110 6.60 10.82 8.85
C CYS A 110 5.09 11.07 8.73
N GLY A 111 4.65 11.71 7.65
CA GLY A 111 3.23 11.90 7.33
C GLY A 111 2.48 10.57 7.24
N ASN A 112 2.97 9.64 6.41
CA ASN A 112 2.40 8.31 6.22
C ASN A 112 2.24 7.52 7.53
N LEU A 113 3.08 7.81 8.52
CA LEU A 113 3.08 7.18 9.83
C LEU A 113 2.16 7.89 10.85
N LEU A 114 2.20 9.21 10.92
CA LEU A 114 1.49 9.99 11.93
C LEU A 114 0.02 10.24 11.57
N LEU A 115 -0.27 10.52 10.30
CA LEU A 115 -1.63 10.86 9.82
C LEU A 115 -2.67 9.79 10.24
N PRO A 116 -2.45 8.49 10.00
CA PRO A 116 -3.41 7.45 10.44
C PRO A 116 -3.62 7.44 11.97
N GLY A 117 -2.57 7.71 12.75
CA GLY A 117 -2.63 7.75 14.21
C GLY A 117 -3.42 8.94 14.74
N LEU A 118 -3.13 10.14 14.25
CA LEU A 118 -3.85 11.38 14.60
C LEU A 118 -5.33 11.26 14.25
N PHE A 119 -5.63 10.71 13.08
CA PHE A 119 -7.00 10.48 12.68
C PHE A 119 -7.73 9.46 13.55
N ASN A 120 -7.04 8.43 14.04
CA ASN A 120 -7.66 7.45 14.93
C ASN A 120 -8.05 8.10 16.28
N LEU A 121 -7.24 9.04 16.78
CA LEU A 121 -7.56 9.85 17.98
C LEU A 121 -8.83 10.69 17.77
N VAL A 122 -8.97 11.32 16.60
CA VAL A 122 -10.18 12.09 16.24
C VAL A 122 -11.40 11.19 16.11
N THR A 123 -11.25 9.92 15.71
CA THR A 123 -12.38 8.98 15.62
C THR A 123 -12.69 8.25 16.93
N LEU A 124 -11.78 8.25 17.91
CA LEU A 124 -12.01 7.64 19.23
C LEU A 124 -13.15 8.32 20.00
N THR A 125 -13.45 9.58 19.67
CA THR A 125 -14.63 10.32 20.13
C THR A 125 -15.92 9.91 19.41
N LEU A 126 -15.86 9.32 18.20
CA LEU A 126 -17.03 8.89 17.42
C LEU A 126 -17.18 7.35 17.39
N ARG A 127 -18.13 6.84 18.18
CA ARG A 127 -18.31 5.41 18.47
C ARG A 127 -19.10 4.63 17.40
N HIS A 128 -18.68 4.66 16.12
CA HIS A 128 -19.39 3.96 15.03
C HIS A 128 -18.49 3.10 14.12
N LEU A 129 -18.97 1.91 13.77
CA LEU A 129 -18.22 0.94 12.93
C LEU A 129 -18.15 1.35 11.46
N ILE A 130 -19.15 2.09 10.96
CA ILE A 130 -19.17 2.61 9.58
C ILE A 130 -18.04 3.62 9.38
N LEU A 131 -17.78 4.45 10.40
CA LEU A 131 -16.65 5.39 10.41
C LEU A 131 -15.30 4.68 10.34
N TYR A 132 -15.19 3.45 10.84
CA TYR A 132 -13.95 2.66 10.73
C TYR A 132 -13.69 2.16 9.30
N ILE A 133 -14.73 1.77 8.56
CA ILE A 133 -14.59 1.36 7.15
C ILE A 133 -14.25 2.58 6.28
N LEU A 134 -14.96 3.69 6.50
CA LEU A 134 -14.66 4.98 5.88
C LEU A 134 -13.24 5.45 6.20
N PHE A 135 -12.78 5.26 7.43
CA PHE A 135 -11.40 5.53 7.84
C PHE A 135 -10.40 4.69 7.04
N LEU A 136 -10.64 3.39 6.91
CA LEU A 136 -9.76 2.48 6.17
C LEU A 136 -9.68 2.85 4.69
N TYR A 137 -10.83 3.16 4.09
CA TYR A 137 -10.91 3.67 2.72
C TYR A 137 -10.19 5.02 2.55
N ARG A 138 -10.37 5.95 3.50
CA ARG A 138 -9.68 7.25 3.49
C ARG A 138 -8.16 7.12 3.59
N ASN A 139 -7.66 6.26 4.48
CA ASN A 139 -6.22 6.03 4.61
C ASN A 139 -5.66 5.37 3.34
N LEU A 140 -6.42 4.46 2.73
CA LEU A 140 -6.08 3.89 1.43
C LEU A 140 -5.98 4.98 0.36
N LEU A 141 -7.01 5.83 0.23
CA LEU A 141 -7.00 6.95 -0.71
C LEU A 141 -5.80 7.87 -0.47
N LEU A 142 -5.53 8.26 0.77
CA LEU A 142 -4.40 9.12 1.11
C LEU A 142 -3.07 8.53 0.62
N LYS A 143 -2.82 7.24 0.86
CA LYS A 143 -1.59 6.58 0.41
C LYS A 143 -1.50 6.50 -1.12
N VAL A 144 -2.62 6.22 -1.78
CA VAL A 144 -2.70 6.19 -3.26
C VAL A 144 -2.45 7.59 -3.83
N SER A 145 -3.00 8.64 -3.22
CA SER A 145 -2.78 10.04 -3.62
C SER A 145 -1.33 10.46 -3.45
N ILE A 146 -0.69 10.14 -2.32
CA ILE A 146 0.73 10.42 -2.08
C ILE A 146 1.59 9.71 -3.12
N LEU A 147 1.32 8.42 -3.37
CA LEU A 147 2.02 7.67 -4.40
C LEU A 147 1.81 8.27 -5.79
N GLY A 148 0.58 8.66 -6.13
CA GLY A 148 0.25 9.27 -7.42
C GLY A 148 1.00 10.59 -7.64
N VAL A 149 1.07 11.44 -6.62
CA VAL A 149 1.84 12.70 -6.66
C VAL A 149 3.33 12.43 -6.85
N LEU A 150 3.91 11.47 -6.13
CA LEU A 150 5.31 11.10 -6.28
C LEU A 150 5.61 10.53 -7.68
N CYS A 151 4.74 9.66 -8.20
CA CYS A 151 4.85 9.13 -9.55
C CYS A 151 4.75 10.24 -10.60
N TYR A 152 3.84 11.20 -10.44
CA TYR A 152 3.73 12.36 -11.34
C TYR A 152 4.99 13.24 -11.28
N HIS A 153 5.54 13.48 -10.09
CA HIS A 153 6.78 14.23 -9.94
C HIS A 153 7.96 13.56 -10.63
N TRP A 154 8.20 12.27 -10.37
CA TRP A 154 9.35 11.55 -10.94
C TRP A 154 9.18 11.20 -12.43
N LEU A 155 8.03 10.66 -12.84
CA LEU A 155 7.82 10.21 -14.22
C LEU A 155 7.21 11.29 -15.12
N GLY A 156 6.34 12.14 -14.59
CA GLY A 156 5.62 13.16 -15.37
C GLY A 156 6.39 14.46 -15.53
N LYS A 157 7.20 14.84 -14.53
CA LYS A 157 7.98 16.09 -14.55
C LYS A 157 9.47 15.84 -14.82
N ILE A 158 10.13 15.04 -13.96
CA ILE A 158 11.58 14.81 -14.07
C ILE A 158 11.95 14.01 -15.33
N ALA A 159 11.22 12.95 -15.66
CA ALA A 159 11.52 12.15 -16.85
C ALA A 159 11.10 12.81 -18.18
N ALA A 160 10.10 13.71 -18.16
CA ALA A 160 9.62 14.39 -19.36
C ALA A 160 10.49 15.58 -19.78
N GLU A 161 11.08 16.29 -18.81
CA GLU A 161 11.88 17.51 -19.06
C GLU A 161 13.26 17.42 -18.36
N PRO A 162 14.12 16.45 -18.70
CA PRO A 162 15.39 16.24 -18.00
C PRO A 162 16.40 17.39 -18.21
N GLU A 163 16.37 18.05 -19.37
CA GLU A 163 17.30 19.13 -19.73
C GLU A 163 17.10 20.40 -18.89
N GLN A 164 15.85 20.71 -18.50
CA GLN A 164 15.57 21.86 -17.65
C GLN A 164 16.14 21.71 -16.23
N HIS A 165 16.41 20.47 -15.80
CA HIS A 165 16.87 20.15 -14.45
C HIS A 165 18.39 19.87 -14.39
N GLY A 166 19.12 20.06 -15.49
CA GLY A 166 20.57 19.79 -15.55
C GLY A 166 20.95 18.31 -15.36
N LEU A 167 19.98 17.39 -15.45
CA LEU A 167 20.18 15.98 -15.19
C LEU A 167 20.57 15.25 -16.48
N GLN A 168 21.82 14.80 -16.58
CA GLN A 168 22.24 13.92 -17.69
C GLN A 168 21.55 12.54 -17.63
N CYS A 169 21.18 12.10 -16.42
CA CYS A 169 20.63 10.76 -16.15
C CYS A 169 19.50 10.79 -15.13
N TRP A 170 18.27 10.99 -15.61
CA TRP A 170 17.10 11.00 -14.73
C TRP A 170 16.83 9.62 -14.10
N GLU A 171 17.13 8.51 -14.78
CA GLU A 171 16.90 7.16 -14.25
C GLU A 171 17.72 6.90 -12.97
N SER A 172 18.99 7.30 -13.00
CA SER A 172 19.88 7.15 -11.84
C SER A 172 19.45 8.05 -10.68
N PHE A 173 19.01 9.27 -10.97
CA PHE A 173 18.48 10.18 -9.97
C PHE A 173 17.23 9.59 -9.28
N VAL A 174 16.23 9.17 -10.06
CA VAL A 174 15.01 8.56 -9.54
C VAL A 174 15.31 7.27 -8.77
N GLY A 175 16.25 6.45 -9.25
CA GLY A 175 16.71 5.26 -8.54
C GLY A 175 17.30 5.56 -7.16
N GLN A 176 18.17 6.56 -7.05
CA GLN A 176 18.75 6.98 -5.77
C GLN A 176 17.68 7.51 -4.81
N GLU A 177 16.76 8.33 -5.30
CA GLU A 177 15.64 8.85 -4.50
C GLU A 177 14.75 7.72 -3.97
N LEU A 178 14.38 6.75 -4.81
CA LEU A 178 13.58 5.60 -4.39
C LEU A 178 14.28 4.75 -3.33
N TYR A 179 15.61 4.60 -3.44
CA TYR A 179 16.41 3.91 -2.44
C TYR A 179 16.40 4.64 -1.09
N ARG A 180 16.64 5.96 -1.09
CA ARG A 180 16.55 6.81 0.11
C ARG A 180 15.16 6.73 0.74
N PHE A 181 14.11 6.83 -0.07
CA PHE A 181 12.71 6.66 0.36
C PHE A 181 12.47 5.33 1.07
N LEU A 182 12.94 4.22 0.49
CA LEU A 182 12.74 2.89 1.05
C LEU A 182 13.40 2.74 2.43
N LEU A 183 14.65 3.24 2.56
CA LEU A 183 15.43 3.21 3.80
C LEU A 183 14.82 4.10 4.89
N VAL A 184 14.49 5.36 4.56
CA VAL A 184 13.90 6.30 5.52
C VAL A 184 12.55 5.77 6.00
N ASP A 185 11.70 5.26 5.09
CA ASP A 185 10.43 4.63 5.46
C ASP A 185 10.62 3.40 6.36
N PHE A 186 11.66 2.59 6.11
CA PHE A 186 12.01 1.48 6.99
C PHE A 186 12.39 1.95 8.38
N ILE A 187 13.27 2.95 8.49
CA ILE A 187 13.69 3.53 9.77
C ILE A 187 12.47 4.05 10.54
N PHE A 188 11.63 4.88 9.91
CA PHE A 188 10.41 5.38 10.56
C PHE A 188 9.45 4.27 10.98
N THR A 189 9.30 3.22 10.18
CA THR A 189 8.44 2.07 10.54
C THR A 189 8.99 1.29 11.73
N VAL A 190 10.32 1.06 11.78
CA VAL A 190 10.99 0.41 12.91
C VAL A 190 10.87 1.28 14.17
N LEU A 191 11.16 2.57 14.06
CA LEU A 191 11.02 3.53 15.16
C LEU A 191 9.57 3.51 15.68
N TYR A 192 8.58 3.59 14.80
CA TYR A 192 7.17 3.57 15.20
C TYR A 192 6.74 2.28 15.87
N THR A 193 7.16 1.14 15.35
CA THR A 193 6.78 -0.16 15.93
C THR A 193 7.45 -0.37 17.28
N VAL A 194 8.75 -0.07 17.41
CA VAL A 194 9.47 -0.15 18.68
C VAL A 194 8.93 0.88 19.67
N PHE A 195 9.03 2.18 19.37
CA PHE A 195 8.65 3.22 20.31
C PHE A 195 7.15 3.28 20.51
N GLY A 196 6.35 3.24 19.45
CA GLY A 196 4.90 3.33 19.54
C GLY A 196 4.31 2.22 20.40
N GLU A 197 4.71 0.97 20.22
CA GLU A 197 4.14 -0.15 20.98
C GLU A 197 4.78 -0.31 22.36
N PHE A 198 6.10 -0.12 22.47
CA PHE A 198 6.82 -0.26 23.72
C PHE A 198 6.56 0.90 24.69
N LEU A 199 6.63 2.15 24.21
CA LEU A 199 6.31 3.33 25.03
C LEU A 199 4.83 3.33 25.41
N TRP A 200 3.93 2.97 24.49
CA TRP A 200 2.50 2.88 24.82
C TRP A 200 2.24 1.87 25.93
N LYS A 201 2.90 0.72 25.91
CA LYS A 201 2.78 -0.28 26.98
C LYS A 201 3.27 0.28 28.32
N ARG A 202 4.45 0.91 28.35
CA ARG A 202 5.04 1.45 29.58
C ARG A 202 4.21 2.61 30.13
N PHE A 203 3.77 3.52 29.28
CA PHE A 203 2.91 4.66 29.65
C PHE A 203 1.52 4.22 30.12
N SER A 204 0.89 3.29 29.41
CA SER A 204 -0.44 2.78 29.75
C SER A 204 -0.46 1.99 31.06
N GLN A 205 0.59 1.22 31.34
CA GLN A 205 0.74 0.47 32.59
C GLN A 205 1.12 1.37 33.78
N GLY A 206 2.03 2.33 33.57
CA GLY A 206 2.54 3.20 34.63
C GLY A 206 1.61 4.36 34.98
N VAL A 207 1.17 5.12 33.97
CA VAL A 207 0.45 6.40 34.17
C VAL A 207 -1.07 6.19 34.15
N LEU A 208 -1.58 5.47 33.16
CA LEU A 208 -3.03 5.41 32.93
C LEU A 208 -3.73 4.27 33.69
N ARG A 209 -2.97 3.37 34.34
CA ARG A 209 -3.43 2.12 35.00
C ARG A 209 -4.46 1.31 34.18
N ARG A 210 -4.53 1.53 32.87
CA ARG A 210 -5.51 0.91 31.97
C ARG A 210 -4.83 -0.25 31.28
N ARG A 211 -5.20 -1.49 31.61
CA ARG A 211 -4.72 -2.70 30.90
C ARG A 211 -5.37 -2.89 29.52
N ARG A 212 -5.50 -1.83 28.72
CA ARG A 212 -6.07 -1.93 27.38
C ARG A 212 -4.96 -2.29 26.40
N LYS A 213 -4.94 -3.54 25.94
CA LYS A 213 -4.00 -4.01 24.92
C LYS A 213 -4.32 -3.32 23.57
N PRO A 214 -3.32 -2.87 22.80
CA PRO A 214 -3.54 -2.34 21.47
C PRO A 214 -4.12 -3.43 20.55
N VAL A 215 -5.03 -3.02 19.65
CA VAL A 215 -5.65 -3.91 18.65
C VAL A 215 -4.77 -3.91 17.42
N PHE A 216 -4.47 -5.09 16.88
CA PHE A 216 -3.70 -5.21 15.65
C PHE A 216 -4.56 -4.83 14.43
N ASP A 217 -4.25 -3.68 13.82
CA ASP A 217 -4.93 -3.22 12.60
C ASP A 217 -4.26 -3.82 11.35
N ILE A 218 -4.78 -4.97 10.93
CA ILE A 218 -4.32 -5.71 9.73
C ILE A 218 -4.30 -4.80 8.49
N ALA A 219 -5.32 -3.98 8.30
CA ALA A 219 -5.47 -3.16 7.10
C ALA A 219 -4.39 -2.10 6.92
N ARG A 220 -3.95 -1.47 8.02
CA ARG A 220 -2.86 -0.49 7.97
C ARG A 220 -1.54 -1.16 7.56
N ASN A 221 -1.28 -2.32 8.12
CA ASN A 221 -0.09 -3.11 7.80
C ASN A 221 -0.09 -3.59 6.34
N VAL A 222 -1.24 -4.02 5.82
CA VAL A 222 -1.40 -4.38 4.40
C VAL A 222 -1.17 -3.16 3.51
N LEU A 223 -1.69 -2.00 3.88
CA LEU A 223 -1.54 -0.77 3.10
C LEU A 223 -0.09 -0.25 3.07
N GLU A 224 0.65 -0.38 4.16
CA GLU A 224 2.12 -0.17 4.17
C GLU A 224 2.85 -1.14 3.23
N LEU A 225 2.41 -2.41 3.19
CA LEU A 225 2.96 -3.43 2.32
C LEU A 225 2.75 -3.07 0.83
N ILE A 226 1.53 -2.67 0.47
CA ILE A 226 1.18 -2.26 -0.89
C ILE A 226 2.00 -1.05 -1.32
N TYR A 227 2.12 -0.04 -0.46
CA TYR A 227 2.94 1.15 -0.71
C TYR A 227 4.43 0.80 -0.91
N GLY A 228 4.99 -0.09 -0.08
CA GLY A 228 6.37 -0.55 -0.27
C GLY A 228 6.57 -1.33 -1.57
N GLN A 229 5.61 -2.16 -1.95
CA GLN A 229 5.63 -2.90 -3.21
C GLN A 229 5.54 -1.96 -4.42
N THR A 230 4.64 -0.98 -4.42
CA THR A 230 4.52 0.00 -5.51
C THR A 230 5.83 0.74 -5.74
N LEU A 231 6.49 1.19 -4.67
CA LEU A 231 7.79 1.86 -4.77
C LEU A 231 8.88 0.93 -5.31
N THR A 232 8.88 -0.35 -4.87
CA THR A 232 9.86 -1.34 -5.34
C THR A 232 9.69 -1.62 -6.82
N TRP A 233 8.45 -1.74 -7.29
CA TRP A 233 8.15 -1.92 -8.71
C TRP A 233 8.55 -0.70 -9.53
N LEU A 234 8.34 0.51 -9.00
CA LEU A 234 8.75 1.75 -9.63
C LEU A 234 10.28 1.86 -9.78
N GLY A 235 11.05 1.31 -8.83
CA GLY A 235 12.52 1.35 -8.84
C GLY A 235 13.20 0.09 -9.36
N LEU A 236 12.45 -0.93 -9.78
CA LEU A 236 13.00 -2.23 -10.18
C LEU A 236 13.99 -2.11 -11.34
N LEU A 237 13.66 -1.28 -12.33
CA LEU A 237 14.46 -1.10 -13.53
C LEU A 237 15.71 -0.24 -13.27
N PHE A 238 15.61 0.72 -12.36
CA PHE A 238 16.65 1.71 -12.10
C PHE A 238 17.64 1.26 -11.02
N THR A 239 17.20 0.42 -10.09
CA THR A 239 17.99 -0.03 -8.93
C THR A 239 17.82 -1.54 -8.71
N PRO A 240 18.65 -2.39 -9.32
CA PRO A 240 18.48 -3.85 -9.26
C PRO A 240 18.67 -4.44 -7.84
N LEU A 241 19.31 -3.68 -6.93
CA LEU A 241 19.46 -4.07 -5.52
C LEU A 241 18.21 -3.77 -4.68
N LEU A 242 17.32 -2.88 -5.14
CA LEU A 242 16.14 -2.43 -4.41
C LEU A 242 15.19 -3.59 -4.01
N PRO A 243 14.90 -4.59 -4.87
CA PRO A 243 14.09 -5.74 -4.48
C PRO A 243 14.73 -6.56 -3.36
N ALA A 244 16.06 -6.72 -3.37
CA ALA A 244 16.75 -7.45 -2.30
C ALA A 244 16.63 -6.71 -0.96
N VAL A 245 16.81 -5.39 -0.97
CA VAL A 245 16.60 -4.56 0.23
C VAL A 245 15.14 -4.60 0.69
N GLN A 246 14.18 -4.60 -0.24
CA GLN A 246 12.77 -4.74 0.09
C GLN A 246 12.45 -6.09 0.72
N ILE A 247 13.02 -7.19 0.21
CA ILE A 247 12.85 -8.53 0.81
C ILE A 247 13.39 -8.54 2.24
N LEU A 248 14.60 -8.01 2.46
CA LEU A 248 15.19 -7.90 3.79
C LEU A 248 14.31 -7.06 4.73
N LYS A 249 13.83 -5.90 4.26
CA LYS A 249 12.88 -5.04 4.99
C LYS A 249 11.62 -5.81 5.40
N LEU A 250 11.00 -6.56 4.48
CA LEU A 250 9.80 -7.34 4.75
C LEU A 250 10.06 -8.46 5.76
N LEU A 251 11.20 -9.14 5.69
CA LEU A 251 11.60 -10.17 6.66
C LEU A 251 11.76 -9.56 8.06
N LEU A 252 12.47 -8.45 8.19
CA LEU A 252 12.66 -7.77 9.48
C LEU A 252 11.32 -7.28 10.06
N LEU A 253 10.49 -6.61 9.26
CA LEU A 253 9.17 -6.16 9.67
C LEU A 253 8.25 -7.32 10.05
N PHE A 254 8.33 -8.46 9.37
CA PHE A 254 7.57 -9.65 9.71
C PHE A 254 7.96 -10.18 11.10
N HIS A 255 9.26 -10.33 11.36
CA HIS A 255 9.73 -10.79 12.67
C HIS A 255 9.36 -9.82 13.79
N MET A 256 9.51 -8.51 13.57
CA MET A 256 9.10 -7.50 14.55
C MET A 256 7.60 -7.53 14.83
N LYS A 257 6.76 -7.49 13.78
CA LYS A 257 5.30 -7.50 13.94
C LYS A 257 4.80 -8.82 14.52
N LYS A 258 5.43 -9.97 14.21
CA LYS A 258 5.13 -11.27 14.83
C LYS A 258 5.41 -11.26 16.33
N SER A 259 6.58 -10.78 16.74
CA SER A 259 6.95 -10.68 18.16
C SER A 259 6.01 -9.74 18.92
N SER A 260 5.67 -8.60 18.33
CA SER A 260 4.68 -7.68 18.89
C SER A 260 3.30 -8.34 19.06
N LEU A 261 2.83 -9.05 18.04
CA LEU A 261 1.55 -9.74 18.06
C LEU A 261 1.45 -10.77 19.19
N LEU A 262 2.51 -11.55 19.40
CA LEU A 262 2.54 -12.61 20.41
C LEU A 262 2.61 -12.06 21.84
N VAL A 263 3.33 -10.95 22.05
CA VAL A 263 3.63 -10.43 23.40
C VAL A 263 2.70 -9.29 23.83
N ASN A 264 2.29 -8.41 22.90
CA ASN A 264 1.67 -7.13 23.21
C ASN A 264 0.20 -7.02 22.78
N CYS A 265 -0.21 -7.71 21.70
CA CYS A 265 -1.55 -7.54 21.15
C CYS A 265 -2.59 -8.48 21.79
N GLN A 266 -3.84 -8.02 21.80
CA GLN A 266 -4.99 -8.92 22.00
C GLN A 266 -5.48 -9.36 20.62
N ALA A 267 -5.85 -10.64 20.49
CA ALA A 267 -6.48 -11.14 19.27
C ALA A 267 -7.65 -10.23 18.89
N SER A 268 -7.65 -9.73 17.64
CA SER A 268 -8.71 -8.85 17.15
C SER A 268 -10.04 -9.59 17.21
N ARG A 269 -10.97 -9.12 18.05
CA ARG A 269 -12.33 -9.68 18.16
C ARG A 269 -13.25 -9.28 17.02
N LYS A 270 -12.76 -8.46 16.08
CA LYS A 270 -13.52 -8.04 14.90
C LYS A 270 -13.51 -9.20 13.92
N LEU A 271 -14.55 -10.04 13.95
CA LEU A 271 -14.84 -11.05 12.93
C LEU A 271 -15.36 -10.37 11.65
N TRP A 272 -14.58 -9.44 11.10
CA TRP A 272 -14.87 -8.80 9.84
C TRP A 272 -14.45 -9.76 8.72
N ARG A 273 -15.40 -10.56 8.21
CA ARG A 273 -15.33 -11.50 7.07
C ARG A 273 -13.93 -11.71 6.48
N ALA A 274 -13.13 -12.54 7.15
CA ALA A 274 -11.72 -12.80 6.81
C ALA A 274 -11.49 -13.18 5.34
N SER A 275 -12.42 -13.94 4.73
CA SER A 275 -12.34 -14.36 3.33
C SER A 275 -12.57 -13.23 2.31
N GLN A 276 -13.36 -12.20 2.61
CA GLN A 276 -13.54 -11.08 1.66
C GLN A 276 -12.36 -10.11 1.72
N MET A 277 -11.78 -9.92 2.91
CA MET A 277 -10.58 -9.09 3.08
C MET A 277 -9.36 -9.72 2.42
N SER A 278 -9.19 -11.04 2.48
CA SER A 278 -8.07 -11.71 1.79
C SER A 278 -8.15 -11.50 0.28
N THR A 279 -9.29 -11.70 -0.36
CA THR A 279 -9.46 -11.48 -1.81
C THR A 279 -9.23 -10.02 -2.18
N LEU A 280 -9.80 -9.07 -1.42
CA LEU A 280 -9.58 -7.64 -1.66
C LEU A 280 -8.11 -7.25 -1.48
N PHE A 281 -7.44 -7.71 -0.43
CA PHE A 281 -6.03 -7.40 -0.19
C PHE A 281 -5.12 -8.03 -1.23
N ILE A 282 -5.34 -9.29 -1.61
CA ILE A 282 -4.56 -9.94 -2.67
C ILE A 282 -4.78 -9.19 -4.00
N SER A 283 -6.02 -8.84 -4.34
CA SER A 283 -6.31 -8.02 -5.53
C SER A 283 -5.60 -6.66 -5.48
N LEU A 284 -5.61 -5.99 -4.33
CA LEU A 284 -4.93 -4.70 -4.14
C LEU A 284 -3.39 -4.80 -4.19
N LEU A 285 -2.81 -5.94 -3.79
CA LEU A 285 -1.37 -6.24 -3.94
C LEU A 285 -1.00 -6.59 -5.39
N CYS A 286 -1.87 -7.31 -6.10
CA CYS A 286 -1.64 -7.71 -7.48
C CYS A 286 -1.62 -6.50 -8.42
N PHE A 287 -2.51 -5.53 -8.22
CA PHE A 287 -2.66 -4.38 -9.12
C PHE A 287 -1.35 -3.58 -9.34
N PRO A 288 -0.61 -3.16 -8.29
CA PRO A 288 0.73 -2.58 -8.43
C PRO A 288 1.75 -3.44 -9.17
N SER A 289 1.69 -4.76 -8.95
CA SER A 289 2.70 -5.68 -9.48
C SER A 289 2.64 -5.83 -10.99
N PHE A 290 1.46 -5.59 -11.58
CA PHE A 290 1.28 -5.60 -13.03
C PHE A 290 1.39 -4.21 -13.66
N LEU A 291 0.83 -3.18 -13.01
CA LEU A 291 0.80 -1.84 -13.59
C LEU A 291 2.10 -1.06 -13.42
N GLY A 292 2.85 -1.27 -12.34
CA GLY A 292 4.11 -0.59 -12.09
C GLY A 292 5.12 -0.82 -13.22
N PRO A 293 5.50 -2.08 -13.51
CA PRO A 293 6.44 -2.39 -14.59
C PRO A 293 5.95 -1.95 -15.97
N SER A 294 4.66 -2.13 -16.25
CA SER A 294 4.08 -1.73 -17.53
C SER A 294 4.13 -0.21 -17.75
N CYS A 295 3.86 0.58 -16.70
CA CYS A 295 3.96 2.04 -16.76
C CYS A 295 5.40 2.50 -17.02
N LEU A 296 6.39 1.92 -16.34
CA LEU A 296 7.81 2.24 -16.53
C LEU A 296 8.30 1.91 -17.94
N LEU A 297 7.88 0.76 -18.49
CA LEU A 297 8.30 0.33 -19.82
C LEU A 297 7.80 1.26 -20.94
N CYS A 298 6.76 2.06 -20.67
CA CYS A 298 6.20 3.06 -21.55
C CYS A 298 6.85 4.45 -21.40
N CYS A 299 7.77 4.65 -20.46
CA CYS A 299 8.48 5.91 -20.31
C CYS A 299 9.58 6.11 -21.37
N TYR A 300 9.85 7.37 -21.70
CA TYR A 300 10.95 7.76 -22.60
C TYR A 300 12.29 7.61 -21.87
N PRO A 301 13.27 6.88 -22.42
CA PRO A 301 14.60 6.74 -21.80
C PRO A 301 15.46 8.00 -22.00
N SER A 302 16.46 8.19 -21.13
CA SER A 302 17.47 9.25 -21.29
C SER A 302 18.32 9.03 -22.55
N SER A 303 18.64 10.12 -23.23
CA SER A 303 19.52 10.13 -24.41
C SER A 303 20.99 9.88 -24.04
N GLY A 304 21.42 10.36 -22.86
CA GLY A 304 22.82 10.35 -22.43
C GLY A 304 23.29 9.07 -21.75
N CYS A 305 22.38 8.26 -21.18
CA CYS A 305 22.78 7.13 -20.33
C CYS A 305 21.80 5.95 -20.28
N GLY A 306 22.26 4.87 -19.61
CA GLY A 306 21.50 3.63 -19.47
C GLY A 306 21.64 2.65 -20.64
N PRO A 307 20.99 1.48 -20.56
CA PRO A 307 20.99 0.45 -21.60
C PRO A 307 19.94 0.70 -22.70
N PHE A 308 19.04 1.66 -22.50
CA PHE A 308 17.92 1.96 -23.42
C PHE A 308 18.15 3.22 -24.27
N ARG A 309 19.40 3.68 -24.39
CA ARG A 309 19.75 4.90 -25.14
C ARG A 309 19.25 4.83 -26.57
N ASN A 310 18.83 5.98 -27.10
CA ASN A 310 18.39 6.17 -28.49
C ASN A 310 17.14 5.32 -28.89
N LEU A 311 16.42 4.76 -27.94
CA LEU A 311 15.14 4.10 -28.19
C LEU A 311 13.98 5.06 -27.87
N PRO A 312 12.87 5.00 -28.64
CA PRO A 312 11.70 5.82 -28.35
C PRO A 312 11.02 5.41 -27.04
N PHE A 313 11.06 4.13 -26.68
CA PHE A 313 10.47 3.60 -25.44
C PHE A 313 11.32 2.46 -24.88
N MET A 314 11.31 2.27 -23.56
CA MET A 314 12.09 1.21 -22.91
C MET A 314 11.68 -0.20 -23.39
N PHE A 315 10.40 -0.45 -23.67
CA PHE A 315 9.93 -1.76 -24.17
C PHE A 315 10.44 -2.13 -25.57
N HIS A 316 10.92 -1.17 -26.38
CA HIS A 316 11.46 -1.48 -27.71
C HIS A 316 12.73 -2.33 -27.65
N SER A 317 13.52 -2.21 -26.57
CA SER A 317 14.71 -3.04 -26.36
C SER A 317 14.36 -4.53 -26.29
N ALA A 318 13.30 -4.87 -25.54
CA ALA A 318 12.81 -6.22 -25.41
C ALA A 318 12.26 -6.76 -26.75
N LYS A 319 11.67 -5.89 -27.58
CA LYS A 319 11.22 -6.23 -28.94
C LYS A 319 12.39 -6.51 -29.88
N GLN A 320 13.45 -5.72 -29.85
CA GLN A 320 14.67 -5.95 -30.65
C GLN A 320 15.35 -7.26 -30.23
N TRP A 321 15.53 -7.48 -28.93
CA TRP A 321 16.07 -8.74 -28.41
C TRP A 321 15.23 -9.95 -28.83
N ALA A 322 13.90 -9.86 -28.76
CA ALA A 322 13.01 -10.94 -29.21
C ALA A 322 13.09 -11.20 -30.72
N GLN A 323 13.43 -10.20 -31.53
CA GLN A 323 13.64 -10.36 -32.98
C GLN A 323 15.00 -11.01 -33.29
N GLU A 324 16.06 -10.61 -32.60
CA GLU A 324 17.40 -11.22 -32.70
C GLU A 324 17.39 -12.69 -32.22
N LEU A 325 16.63 -13.00 -31.18
CA LEU A 325 16.50 -14.38 -30.72
C LEU A 325 15.79 -15.27 -31.76
N LYS A 326 14.81 -14.70 -32.47
CA LYS A 326 14.07 -15.39 -33.53
C LYS A 326 14.96 -15.68 -34.74
N SER A 327 15.86 -14.76 -35.12
CA SER A 327 16.79 -14.97 -36.23
C SER A 327 17.87 -16.02 -35.89
N THR A 328 18.28 -16.08 -34.62
CA THR A 328 19.32 -17.02 -34.16
C THR A 328 18.77 -18.44 -33.96
N ASN A 329 17.52 -18.61 -33.51
CA ASN A 329 16.93 -19.93 -33.27
C ASN A 329 15.43 -19.97 -33.58
N HIS A 330 15.04 -20.66 -34.66
CA HIS A 330 13.63 -20.80 -35.06
C HIS A 330 12.77 -21.53 -34.01
N LYS A 331 13.36 -22.37 -33.15
CA LYS A 331 12.66 -23.06 -32.05
C LYS A 331 12.21 -22.11 -30.92
N LEU A 332 12.80 -20.93 -30.81
CA LEU A 332 12.50 -19.93 -29.76
C LEU A 332 11.50 -18.86 -30.21
N ALA A 333 10.90 -19.01 -31.41
CA ALA A 333 9.92 -18.06 -31.96
C ALA A 333 8.69 -17.85 -31.06
N TRP A 334 8.35 -18.81 -30.19
CA TRP A 334 7.26 -18.71 -29.22
C TRP A 334 7.48 -17.62 -28.15
N LEU A 335 8.74 -17.25 -27.86
CA LEU A 335 9.05 -16.17 -26.91
C LEU A 335 8.57 -14.79 -27.38
N ASN A 336 8.55 -14.55 -28.69
CA ASN A 336 8.02 -13.31 -29.26
C ASN A 336 6.49 -13.23 -29.06
N TRP A 337 5.79 -14.36 -29.19
CA TRP A 337 4.37 -14.43 -28.87
C TRP A 337 4.12 -14.16 -27.37
N VAL A 338 4.94 -14.75 -26.48
CA VAL A 338 4.87 -14.48 -25.03
C VAL A 338 5.13 -13.01 -24.73
N HIS A 339 6.16 -12.41 -25.32
CA HIS A 339 6.48 -10.98 -25.14
C HIS A 339 5.29 -10.08 -25.52
N ARG A 340 4.64 -10.31 -26.68
CA ARG A 340 3.46 -9.53 -27.08
C ARG A 340 2.26 -9.75 -26.16
N CYS A 341 2.03 -10.98 -25.71
CA CYS A 341 0.92 -11.26 -24.80
C CYS A 341 1.16 -10.70 -23.38
N LEU A 342 2.39 -10.70 -22.88
CA LEU A 342 2.70 -10.28 -21.51
C LEU A 342 2.99 -8.78 -21.39
N VAL A 343 3.75 -8.20 -22.32
CA VAL A 343 4.28 -6.83 -22.21
C VAL A 343 3.37 -5.82 -22.92
N GLU A 344 2.85 -6.15 -24.10
CA GLU A 344 1.97 -5.24 -24.86
C GLU A 344 0.51 -5.26 -24.36
N ASN A 345 0.10 -6.32 -23.63
CA ASN A 345 -1.26 -6.48 -23.11
C ASN A 345 -1.28 -6.65 -21.57
N PRO A 346 -1.11 -5.58 -20.78
CA PRO A 346 -1.15 -5.65 -19.31
C PRO A 346 -2.50 -6.17 -18.77
N LEU A 347 -3.58 -6.02 -19.56
CA LEU A 347 -4.91 -6.56 -19.25
C LEU A 347 -4.95 -8.09 -19.20
N PHE A 348 -4.13 -8.79 -20.01
CA PHE A 348 -4.09 -10.24 -20.02
C PHE A 348 -3.55 -10.80 -18.69
N LEU A 349 -2.47 -10.20 -18.18
CA LEU A 349 -1.92 -10.52 -16.87
C LEU A 349 -2.91 -10.23 -15.74
N PHE A 350 -3.64 -9.12 -15.83
CA PHE A 350 -4.67 -8.77 -14.85
C PHE A 350 -5.85 -9.76 -14.87
N LEU A 351 -6.29 -10.19 -16.05
CA LEU A 351 -7.34 -11.21 -16.21
C LEU A 351 -6.88 -12.57 -15.69
N LEU A 352 -5.65 -13.00 -15.98
CA LEU A 352 -5.06 -14.22 -15.44
C LEU A 352 -5.00 -14.19 -13.91
N ALA A 353 -4.51 -13.09 -13.33
CA ALA A 353 -4.49 -12.90 -11.89
C ALA A 353 -5.91 -12.92 -11.29
N GLY A 354 -6.89 -12.32 -11.98
CA GLY A 354 -8.30 -12.34 -11.59
C GLY A 354 -8.96 -13.72 -11.68
N VAL A 355 -8.50 -14.61 -12.56
CA VAL A 355 -8.98 -16.00 -12.68
C VAL A 355 -8.40 -16.91 -11.58
N PHE A 356 -7.19 -16.62 -11.11
CA PHE A 356 -6.53 -17.37 -10.04
C PHE A 356 -6.90 -16.91 -8.61
N LEU A 357 -7.62 -15.80 -8.47
CA LEU A 357 -8.14 -15.21 -7.22
C LEU A 357 -9.57 -15.68 -6.92
#